data_AF-A0A161VHL5-F1
#
_entry.id   AF-A0A161VHL5-F1
#
_cell.length_a   1.000
_cell.length_b   1.000
_cell.length_c   1.000
_cell.angle_alpha   90.00
_cell.angle_beta   90.00
_cell.angle_gamma   90.00
#
_symmetry.space_group_name_H-M   'P 1'
#
loop_
_entity.id
_entity.type
_entity.pdbx_description
1 polymer ?
#
loop_
_entity_poly.entity_id
_entity_poly.type
_entity_poly.pdbx_seq_one_letter_code
_entity_poly.pdbx_strand_id
1 'polypeptide(L)'
;LRPSSSASFIFCVFLILLRHSGPFNDMEVHQLTTKSIVAARQQRPEAMCRHIVKHRRDIFESLAFNECVAVGIFFRKTDFDTLKILETNCDGVKTISSQGVANIKHLAQRAVEKQGKNLWKDCLTFLRNLTAETRPLTLIEAAFYFANRDLTTENNREQLLSSCSKLVAAFTSPSPPPTSLPGAKEDGHVESSQLIAQHVVQPNVGQQGRKRKREPTSGTFVAIQAGVWEVRSFLGTYLYMGFKNCRDRQYEIASANISTTYTLELHFPPQMGEDFKLFVPVSSSIGQTFEEALSGPSENLVDMVNDWLFEALVSSRSYAEGGTRCVRAYLHDNEEDTVLEMAIAFAKGMELSSKMFI
;
A
#
# COMPACT_ATOMS: atom_id res chain seq x y z
N LEU A 1 30.72 -30.90 17.07
CA LEU A 1 29.54 -31.81 17.14
C LEU A 1 29.01 -31.87 18.58
N ARG A 2 28.11 -30.94 18.92
CA ARG A 2 27.17 -31.03 20.06
C ARG A 2 25.97 -30.15 19.70
N PRO A 3 24.72 -30.65 19.73
CA PRO A 3 23.57 -29.77 19.71
C PRO A 3 23.23 -29.35 21.15
N SER A 4 23.15 -28.04 21.36
CA SER A 4 22.51 -27.42 22.51
C SER A 4 21.00 -27.60 22.40
N SER A 5 20.45 -28.51 23.20
CA SER A 5 19.00 -28.69 23.39
C SER A 5 18.65 -28.44 24.85
N SER A 6 18.77 -27.18 25.27
CA SER A 6 18.31 -26.73 26.59
C SER A 6 16.78 -26.75 26.68
N ALA A 7 16.05 -26.66 25.56
CA ALA A 7 14.59 -26.66 25.54
C ALA A 7 13.96 -28.05 25.80
N SER A 8 14.52 -29.14 25.24
CA SER A 8 14.02 -30.49 25.57
C SER A 8 14.35 -30.89 27.00
N PHE A 9 15.49 -30.45 27.54
CA PHE A 9 15.89 -30.80 28.90
C PHE A 9 15.00 -30.12 29.94
N ILE A 10 14.64 -28.84 29.72
CA ILE A 10 13.71 -28.11 30.59
C ILE A 10 12.31 -28.75 30.53
N PHE A 11 11.84 -29.18 29.35
CA PHE A 11 10.53 -29.83 29.22
C PHE A 11 10.46 -31.19 29.93
N CYS A 12 11.53 -31.99 29.87
CA CYS A 12 11.62 -33.26 30.58
C CYS A 12 11.72 -33.08 32.11
N VAL A 13 12.50 -32.10 32.58
CA VAL A 13 12.63 -31.80 34.02
C VAL A 13 11.30 -31.28 34.59
N PHE A 14 10.55 -30.47 33.84
CA PHE A 14 9.25 -29.96 34.27
C PHE A 14 8.19 -31.08 34.39
N LEU A 15 8.20 -32.06 33.49
CA LEU A 15 7.31 -33.24 33.55
C LEU A 15 7.67 -34.22 34.67
N ILE A 16 8.95 -34.32 35.03
CA ILE A 16 9.41 -35.15 36.16
C ILE A 16 9.06 -34.49 37.49
N LEU A 17 9.17 -33.16 37.59
CA LEU A 17 8.77 -32.41 38.80
C LEU A 17 7.26 -32.47 39.04
N LEU A 18 6.45 -32.39 37.98
CA LEU A 18 4.99 -32.54 38.08
C LEU A 18 4.55 -33.95 38.52
N ARG A 19 5.38 -34.99 38.31
CA ARG A 19 5.06 -36.36 38.72
C ARG A 19 5.32 -36.63 40.20
N HIS A 20 6.10 -35.78 40.88
CA HIS A 20 6.44 -35.94 42.30
C HIS A 20 5.65 -35.01 43.25
N SER A 21 4.81 -34.12 42.73
CA SER A 21 4.06 -33.14 43.52
C SER A 21 2.60 -33.56 43.77
N GLY A 22 2.35 -34.69 44.42
CA GLY A 22 1.01 -35.07 44.93
C GLY A 22 -0.12 -35.16 43.88
N PRO A 23 -1.35 -35.49 44.29
CA PRO A 23 -2.47 -35.64 43.37
C PRO A 23 -2.96 -34.27 42.90
N PHE A 24 -2.32 -33.72 41.87
CA PHE A 24 -2.94 -32.67 41.07
C PHE A 24 -4.13 -33.26 40.32
N ASN A 25 -5.27 -32.57 40.37
CA ASN A 25 -6.45 -32.92 39.60
C ASN A 25 -6.08 -33.06 38.12
N ASP A 26 -6.18 -34.27 37.56
CA ASP A 26 -5.89 -34.58 36.15
C ASP A 26 -6.62 -33.63 35.17
N MET A 27 -7.73 -33.05 35.61
CA MET A 27 -8.51 -32.08 34.86
C MET A 27 -7.78 -30.73 34.61
N GLU A 28 -6.96 -30.24 35.55
CA GLU A 28 -6.22 -28.97 35.38
C GLU A 28 -5.01 -29.12 34.46
N VAL A 29 -4.29 -30.25 34.56
CA VAL A 29 -3.14 -30.54 33.69
C VAL A 29 -3.61 -30.72 32.25
N HIS A 30 -4.73 -31.40 32.03
CA HIS A 30 -5.33 -31.53 30.71
C HIS A 30 -5.81 -30.18 30.17
N GLN A 31 -6.41 -29.30 30.99
CA GLN A 31 -6.82 -27.97 30.53
C GLN A 31 -5.62 -27.08 30.17
N LEU A 32 -4.54 -27.11 30.95
CA LEU A 32 -3.32 -26.33 30.70
C LEU A 32 -2.56 -26.80 29.46
N THR A 33 -2.41 -28.12 29.26
CA THR A 33 -1.82 -28.67 28.02
C THR A 33 -2.70 -28.37 26.80
N THR A 34 -4.03 -28.47 26.92
CA THR A 34 -4.93 -28.14 25.80
C THR A 34 -4.86 -26.66 25.44
N LYS A 35 -4.85 -25.75 26.44
CA LYS A 35 -4.67 -24.30 26.21
C LYS A 35 -3.32 -23.96 25.58
N SER A 36 -2.23 -24.61 26.02
CA SER A 36 -0.89 -24.43 25.45
C SER A 36 -0.78 -24.94 24.01
N ILE A 37 -1.37 -26.10 23.70
CA ILE A 37 -1.39 -26.66 22.33
C ILE A 37 -2.29 -25.82 21.41
N VAL A 38 -3.40 -25.27 21.91
CA VAL A 38 -4.27 -24.35 21.16
C VAL A 38 -3.59 -23.01 20.92
N ALA A 39 -2.92 -22.42 21.91
CA ALA A 39 -2.14 -21.20 21.75
C ALA A 39 -0.96 -21.39 20.77
N ALA A 40 -0.24 -22.52 20.88
CA ALA A 40 0.81 -22.89 19.95
C ALA A 40 0.28 -23.20 18.53
N ARG A 41 -1.01 -23.56 18.37
CA ARG A 41 -1.70 -23.69 17.08
C ARG A 41 -2.16 -22.35 16.51
N GLN A 42 -2.50 -21.37 17.35
CA GLN A 42 -2.96 -20.04 16.94
C GLN A 42 -1.84 -19.11 16.45
N GLN A 43 -0.60 -19.22 16.95
CA GLN A 43 0.54 -18.43 16.44
C GLN A 43 1.03 -18.84 15.03
N ARG A 44 0.50 -19.94 14.47
CA ARG A 44 1.05 -20.60 13.27
C ARG A 44 0.74 -19.90 11.93
N PRO A 45 -0.45 -19.35 11.69
CA PRO A 45 -0.76 -18.67 10.43
C PRO A 45 -0.09 -17.29 10.34
N GLU A 46 0.14 -16.63 11.48
CA GLU A 46 0.65 -15.26 11.51
C GLU A 46 2.02 -15.10 10.86
N ALA A 47 2.97 -15.95 11.22
CA ALA A 47 4.33 -15.87 10.69
C ALA A 47 4.34 -16.11 9.17
N MET A 48 3.47 -16.98 8.66
CA MET A 48 3.38 -17.26 7.23
C MET A 48 2.66 -16.13 6.48
N CYS A 49 1.54 -15.61 7.00
CA CYS A 49 0.85 -14.45 6.43
C CYS A 49 1.81 -13.25 6.29
N ARG A 50 2.54 -12.94 7.37
CA ARG A 50 3.56 -11.86 7.36
C ARG A 50 4.70 -12.15 6.38
N HIS A 51 5.15 -13.40 6.29
CA HIS A 51 6.20 -13.80 5.34
C HIS A 51 5.73 -13.63 3.89
N ILE A 52 4.50 -14.01 3.57
CA ILE A 52 3.93 -13.86 2.23
C ILE A 52 3.85 -12.39 1.84
N VAL A 53 3.34 -11.51 2.71
CA VAL A 53 3.23 -10.09 2.38
C VAL A 53 4.61 -9.45 2.26
N LYS A 54 5.52 -9.75 3.19
CA LYS A 54 6.91 -9.25 3.13
C LYS A 54 7.62 -9.66 1.85
N HIS A 55 7.35 -10.89 1.37
CA HIS A 55 8.00 -11.46 0.21
C HIS A 55 7.06 -11.59 -1.00
N ARG A 56 6.08 -10.68 -1.09
CA ARG A 56 5.03 -10.75 -2.11
C ARG A 56 5.58 -10.64 -3.52
N ARG A 57 6.64 -9.85 -3.72
CA ARG A 57 7.19 -9.49 -5.05
C ARG A 57 8.45 -10.23 -5.46
N ASP A 58 9.16 -10.82 -4.52
CA ASP A 58 10.36 -11.61 -4.78
C ASP A 58 10.01 -13.11 -4.81
N ILE A 59 9.29 -13.58 -3.80
CA ILE A 59 9.04 -15.02 -3.63
C ILE A 59 7.71 -15.44 -4.22
N PHE A 60 6.67 -14.67 -3.94
CA PHE A 60 5.29 -15.04 -4.23
C PHE A 60 4.72 -14.32 -5.45
N GLU A 61 5.53 -13.61 -6.24
CA GLU A 61 5.06 -12.77 -7.35
C GLU A 61 4.14 -13.54 -8.32
N SER A 62 4.52 -14.78 -8.62
CA SER A 62 3.79 -15.64 -9.56
C SER A 62 2.46 -16.20 -9.03
N LEU A 63 2.12 -15.98 -7.76
CA LEU A 63 0.86 -16.41 -7.15
C LEU A 63 -0.21 -15.33 -7.29
N ALA A 64 -1.44 -15.77 -7.56
CA ALA A 64 -2.62 -14.93 -7.44
C ALA A 64 -2.91 -14.59 -5.96
N PHE A 65 -3.66 -13.52 -5.71
CA PHE A 65 -3.97 -13.08 -4.34
C PHE A 65 -4.66 -14.19 -3.50
N ASN A 66 -5.63 -14.92 -4.06
CA ASN A 66 -6.28 -16.02 -3.33
C ASN A 66 -5.33 -17.17 -3.00
N GLU A 67 -4.35 -17.43 -3.86
CA GLU A 67 -3.31 -18.43 -3.61
C GLU A 67 -2.42 -17.96 -2.45
N CYS A 68 -2.03 -16.68 -2.41
CA CYS A 68 -1.32 -16.10 -1.28
C CYS A 68 -2.12 -16.21 0.04
N VAL A 69 -3.41 -15.90 0.01
CA VAL A 69 -4.31 -16.04 1.17
C VAL A 69 -4.35 -17.49 1.64
N ALA A 70 -4.56 -18.43 0.71
CA ALA A 70 -4.64 -19.85 1.03
C ALA A 70 -3.30 -20.36 1.61
N VAL A 71 -2.17 -20.00 1.00
CA VAL A 71 -0.86 -20.42 1.50
C VAL A 71 -0.60 -19.86 2.91
N GLY A 72 -0.95 -18.60 3.16
CA GLY A 72 -0.74 -17.97 4.47
C GLY A 72 -1.55 -18.57 5.60
N ILE A 73 -2.75 -19.07 5.29
CA ILE A 73 -3.66 -19.66 6.28
C ILE A 73 -3.35 -21.14 6.52
N PHE A 74 -3.05 -21.90 5.46
CA PHE A 74 -2.98 -23.36 5.53
C PHE A 74 -1.58 -23.93 5.70
N PHE A 75 -0.51 -23.15 5.47
CA PHE A 75 0.86 -23.60 5.64
C PHE A 75 1.59 -22.87 6.76
N ARG A 76 2.61 -23.53 7.28
CA ARG A 76 3.54 -22.94 8.24
C ARG A 76 4.76 -22.43 7.49
N LYS A 77 5.38 -21.39 8.04
CA LYS A 77 6.70 -20.93 7.58
C LYS A 77 7.74 -22.07 7.59
N THR A 78 7.68 -22.96 8.58
CA THR A 78 8.59 -24.12 8.63
C THR A 78 8.40 -25.08 7.47
N ASP A 79 7.15 -25.27 7.01
CA ASP A 79 6.88 -26.13 5.85
C ASP A 79 7.54 -25.52 4.60
N PHE A 80 7.51 -24.19 4.50
CA PHE A 80 8.20 -23.43 3.46
C PHE A 80 9.74 -23.56 3.56
N ASP A 81 10.30 -23.38 4.76
CA ASP A 81 11.74 -23.50 5.01
C ASP A 81 12.26 -24.93 4.67
N THR A 82 11.46 -25.97 4.93
CA THR A 82 11.85 -27.37 4.63
C THR A 82 11.91 -27.68 3.14
N LEU A 83 11.19 -26.93 2.30
CA LEU A 83 11.15 -27.15 0.86
C LEU A 83 12.37 -26.59 0.12
N LYS A 84 13.31 -25.94 0.84
CA LYS A 84 14.53 -25.33 0.29
C LYS A 84 14.23 -24.47 -0.95
N ILE A 85 13.13 -23.73 -0.89
CA ILE A 85 12.63 -22.91 -2.01
C ILE A 85 13.61 -21.80 -2.36
N LEU A 86 14.38 -21.34 -1.37
CA LEU A 86 15.44 -20.36 -1.52
C LEU A 86 16.78 -21.09 -1.67
N GLU A 87 17.42 -20.89 -2.82
CA GLU A 87 18.80 -21.28 -3.04
C GLU A 87 19.69 -20.08 -2.72
N THR A 88 20.77 -20.31 -1.97
CA THR A 88 21.79 -19.29 -1.73
C THR A 88 22.80 -19.38 -2.87
N ASN A 89 22.95 -18.31 -3.64
CA ASN A 89 23.98 -18.26 -4.69
C ASN A 89 25.39 -18.13 -4.07
N CYS A 90 26.42 -18.14 -4.92
CA CYS A 90 27.82 -17.99 -4.50
C CYS A 90 28.10 -16.68 -3.73
N ASP A 91 27.26 -15.67 -3.92
CA ASP A 91 27.38 -14.35 -3.29
C ASP A 91 26.61 -14.24 -1.97
N GLY A 92 25.99 -15.34 -1.51
CA GLY A 92 25.18 -15.34 -0.28
C GLY A 92 23.76 -14.77 -0.48
N VAL A 93 23.39 -14.38 -1.69
CA VAL A 93 22.06 -13.86 -2.03
C VAL A 93 21.10 -15.04 -2.20
N LYS A 94 19.96 -14.98 -1.51
CA LYS A 94 18.90 -15.98 -1.64
C LYS A 94 18.05 -15.65 -2.84
N THR A 95 18.05 -16.52 -3.84
CA THR A 95 17.16 -16.45 -5.00
C THR A 95 16.24 -17.66 -5.02
N ILE A 96 15.09 -17.53 -5.66
CA ILE A 96 14.23 -18.69 -5.90
C ILE A 96 14.74 -19.47 -7.10
N SER A 97 14.89 -20.78 -6.92
CA SER A 97 15.13 -21.66 -8.04
C SER A 97 13.86 -21.94 -8.84
N SER A 98 14.00 -22.30 -10.10
CA SER A 98 12.86 -22.71 -10.95
C SER A 98 12.03 -23.83 -10.30
N GLN A 99 12.70 -24.78 -9.64
CA GLN A 99 12.06 -25.82 -8.84
C GLN A 99 11.33 -25.25 -7.61
N GLY A 100 11.89 -24.23 -6.96
CA GLY A 100 11.24 -23.49 -5.88
C GLY A 100 9.92 -22.86 -6.32
N VAL A 101 9.88 -22.20 -7.48
CA VAL A 101 8.62 -21.65 -8.05
C VAL A 101 7.58 -22.74 -8.27
N ALA A 102 7.98 -23.87 -8.88
CA ALA A 102 7.07 -24.99 -9.14
C ALA A 102 6.51 -25.58 -7.84
N ASN A 103 7.35 -25.73 -6.80
CA ASN A 103 6.94 -26.20 -5.49
C ASN A 103 5.94 -25.23 -4.83
N ILE A 104 6.18 -23.92 -4.91
CA ILE A 104 5.27 -22.89 -4.39
C ILE A 104 3.89 -23.00 -5.08
N LYS A 105 3.86 -23.10 -6.41
CA LYS A 105 2.60 -23.23 -7.16
C LYS A 105 1.84 -24.49 -6.80
N HIS A 106 2.53 -25.62 -6.67
CA HIS A 106 1.91 -26.88 -6.26
C HIS A 106 1.36 -26.80 -4.82
N LEU A 107 2.08 -26.16 -3.89
CA LEU A 107 1.57 -25.89 -2.55
C LEU A 107 0.32 -25.00 -2.59
N ALA A 108 0.40 -23.89 -3.33
CA ALA A 108 -0.70 -22.96 -3.50
C ALA A 108 -1.96 -23.67 -3.99
N GLN A 109 -1.84 -24.50 -5.04
CA GLN A 109 -2.95 -25.30 -5.54
C GLN A 109 -3.56 -26.21 -4.46
N ARG A 110 -2.73 -26.92 -3.69
CA ARG A 110 -3.21 -27.76 -2.57
C ARG A 110 -3.85 -26.96 -1.44
N ALA A 111 -3.39 -25.73 -1.18
CA ALA A 111 -4.03 -24.85 -0.21
C ALA A 111 -5.36 -24.32 -0.72
N VAL A 112 -5.47 -23.96 -2.01
CA VAL A 112 -6.73 -23.54 -2.63
C VAL A 112 -7.75 -24.69 -2.62
N GLU A 113 -7.32 -25.94 -2.85
CA GLU A 113 -8.21 -27.11 -2.74
C GLU A 113 -8.75 -27.32 -1.31
N LYS A 114 -7.96 -26.96 -0.29
CA LYS A 114 -8.40 -26.98 1.12
C LYS A 114 -9.20 -25.75 1.50
N GLN A 115 -9.12 -24.69 0.70
CA GLN A 115 -9.80 -23.45 0.94
C GLN A 115 -11.30 -23.70 0.87
N GLY A 116 -12.01 -23.26 1.92
CA GLY A 116 -13.46 -23.40 1.94
C GLY A 116 -14.09 -22.57 0.81
N LYS A 117 -15.40 -22.76 0.59
CA LYS A 117 -16.16 -21.95 -0.38
C LYS A 117 -16.18 -20.45 -0.08
N ASN A 118 -15.70 -20.02 1.09
CA ASN A 118 -15.75 -18.64 1.56
C ASN A 118 -14.34 -18.02 1.64
N LEU A 119 -13.79 -17.71 0.46
CA LEU A 119 -12.52 -17.01 0.31
C LEU A 119 -12.49 -15.66 1.04
N TRP A 120 -13.64 -14.99 1.19
CA TRP A 120 -13.74 -13.74 1.93
C TRP A 120 -13.41 -13.91 3.42
N LYS A 121 -13.99 -14.92 4.08
CA LYS A 121 -13.68 -15.27 5.47
C LYS A 121 -12.20 -15.57 5.68
N ASP A 122 -11.60 -16.27 4.72
CA ASP A 122 -10.18 -16.60 4.74
C ASP A 122 -9.35 -15.34 4.58
N CYS A 123 -9.69 -14.46 3.63
CA CYS A 123 -9.03 -13.16 3.48
C CYS A 123 -9.08 -12.31 4.77
N LEU A 124 -10.24 -12.21 5.42
CA LEU A 124 -10.35 -11.50 6.71
C LEU A 124 -9.46 -12.13 7.79
N THR A 125 -9.33 -13.46 7.79
CA THR A 125 -8.43 -14.17 8.70
C THR A 125 -6.97 -13.86 8.39
N PHE A 126 -6.59 -13.85 7.11
CA PHE A 126 -5.26 -13.45 6.64
C PHE A 126 -4.93 -12.02 7.08
N LEU A 127 -5.82 -11.06 6.85
CA LEU A 127 -5.63 -9.65 7.21
C LEU A 127 -5.47 -9.42 8.72
N ARG A 128 -6.21 -10.17 9.55
CA ARG A 128 -6.08 -10.12 11.02
C ARG A 128 -4.71 -10.54 11.51
N ASN A 129 -4.04 -11.42 10.76
CA ASN A 129 -2.72 -11.94 11.08
C ASN A 129 -1.56 -11.01 10.63
N LEU A 130 -1.87 -9.90 9.94
CA LEU A 130 -0.89 -8.92 9.48
C LEU A 130 -0.67 -7.80 10.51
N THR A 131 0.50 -7.13 10.39
CA THR A 131 0.82 -5.94 11.18
C THR A 131 -0.01 -4.74 10.74
N ALA A 132 -0.12 -3.71 11.58
CA ALA A 132 -0.81 -2.47 11.21
C ALA A 132 -0.24 -1.83 9.94
N GLU A 133 1.08 -1.94 9.73
CA GLU A 133 1.80 -1.40 8.57
C GLU A 133 1.46 -2.13 7.26
N THR A 134 1.40 -3.47 7.29
CA THR A 134 1.23 -4.29 6.07
C THR A 134 -0.23 -4.54 5.70
N ARG A 135 -1.12 -4.51 6.70
CA ARG A 135 -2.56 -4.74 6.53
C ARG A 135 -3.25 -3.81 5.51
N PRO A 136 -3.04 -2.48 5.47
CA PRO A 136 -3.72 -1.61 4.50
C PRO A 136 -3.38 -1.94 3.05
N LEU A 137 -2.11 -2.17 2.74
CA LEU A 137 -1.69 -2.55 1.38
C LEU A 137 -2.34 -3.86 0.95
N THR A 138 -2.32 -4.89 1.80
CA THR A 138 -2.99 -6.15 1.51
C THR A 138 -4.51 -6.00 1.42
N LEU A 139 -5.12 -5.09 2.20
CA LEU A 139 -6.55 -4.82 2.10
C LEU A 139 -6.90 -4.21 0.74
N ILE A 140 -6.06 -3.30 0.23
CA ILE A 140 -6.25 -2.72 -1.10
C ILE A 140 -6.14 -3.81 -2.17
N GLU A 141 -5.12 -4.68 -2.10
CA GLU A 141 -5.02 -5.85 -2.99
C GLU A 141 -6.24 -6.76 -2.89
N ALA A 142 -6.74 -7.01 -1.68
CA ALA A 142 -7.96 -7.78 -1.47
C ALA A 142 -9.15 -7.11 -2.14
N ALA A 143 -9.32 -5.80 -1.92
CA ALA A 143 -10.41 -5.04 -2.50
C ALA A 143 -10.41 -5.13 -4.03
N PHE A 144 -9.24 -5.00 -4.65
CA PHE A 144 -9.08 -5.20 -6.09
C PHE A 144 -9.40 -6.61 -6.54
N TYR A 145 -8.87 -7.61 -5.85
CA TYR A 145 -9.08 -9.00 -6.19
C TYR A 145 -10.58 -9.34 -6.20
N PHE A 146 -11.30 -8.91 -5.16
CA PHE A 146 -12.74 -9.17 -5.05
C PHE A 146 -13.57 -8.26 -5.97
N ALA A 147 -13.18 -7.01 -6.21
CA ALA A 147 -13.88 -6.17 -7.19
C ALA A 147 -13.82 -6.75 -8.61
N ASN A 148 -12.69 -7.39 -8.97
CA ASN A 148 -12.49 -8.03 -10.27
C ASN A 148 -13.10 -9.44 -10.36
N ARG A 149 -13.29 -10.13 -9.23
CA ARG A 149 -13.99 -11.40 -9.17
C ARG A 149 -15.39 -11.19 -8.63
N ASP A 150 -16.29 -10.91 -9.56
CA ASP A 150 -17.74 -10.85 -9.41
C ASP A 150 -18.19 -11.15 -7.97
N LEU A 151 -18.34 -10.08 -7.18
CA LEU A 151 -18.92 -10.10 -5.83
C LEU A 151 -20.41 -10.41 -5.99
N THR A 152 -20.72 -11.62 -6.46
CA THR A 152 -22.06 -12.12 -6.81
C THR A 152 -23.05 -12.05 -5.65
N THR A 153 -22.59 -11.71 -4.44
CA THR A 153 -23.44 -11.42 -3.30
C THR A 153 -23.13 -10.01 -2.79
N GLU A 154 -24.16 -9.17 -2.82
CA GLU A 154 -24.15 -7.77 -2.35
C GLU A 154 -23.60 -7.63 -0.92
N ASN A 155 -23.88 -8.62 -0.07
CA ASN A 155 -23.37 -8.72 1.31
C ASN A 155 -21.83 -8.77 1.38
N ASN A 156 -21.14 -9.46 0.47
CA ASN A 156 -19.67 -9.51 0.49
C ASN A 156 -19.05 -8.16 0.06
N ARG A 157 -19.71 -7.46 -0.87
CA ARG A 157 -19.29 -6.13 -1.31
C ARG A 157 -19.45 -5.10 -0.19
N GLU A 158 -20.61 -5.09 0.49
CA GLU A 158 -20.85 -4.19 1.63
C GLU A 158 -19.91 -4.47 2.80
N GLN A 159 -19.61 -5.74 3.09
CA GLN A 159 -18.63 -6.10 4.11
C GLN A 159 -17.21 -5.64 3.75
N LEU A 160 -16.80 -5.80 2.49
CA LEU A 160 -15.51 -5.30 2.01
C LEU A 160 -15.44 -3.77 2.16
N LEU A 161 -16.44 -3.05 1.65
CA LEU A 161 -16.49 -1.60 1.77
C LEU A 161 -16.49 -1.14 3.23
N SER A 162 -17.27 -1.81 4.09
CA SER A 162 -17.28 -1.53 5.54
C SER A 162 -15.92 -1.78 6.19
N SER A 163 -15.23 -2.87 5.83
CA SER A 163 -13.89 -3.18 6.31
C SER A 163 -12.86 -2.15 5.81
N CYS A 164 -12.94 -1.74 4.54
CA CYS A 164 -12.13 -0.68 3.97
C CYS A 164 -12.37 0.65 4.69
N SER A 165 -13.62 1.07 4.87
CA SER A 165 -13.96 2.31 5.58
C SER A 165 -13.49 2.31 7.03
N LYS A 166 -13.61 1.19 7.76
CA LYS A 166 -13.10 1.06 9.14
C LYS A 166 -11.58 1.15 9.19
N LEU A 167 -10.89 0.57 8.21
CA LEU A 167 -9.43 0.65 8.14
C LEU A 167 -8.98 2.06 7.77
N VAL A 168 -9.59 2.70 6.77
CA VAL A 168 -9.33 4.10 6.45
C VAL A 168 -9.55 4.96 7.70
N ALA A 169 -10.68 4.80 8.41
CA ALA A 169 -10.93 5.52 9.66
C ALA A 169 -9.87 5.27 10.75
N ALA A 170 -9.33 4.05 10.84
CA ALA A 170 -8.25 3.73 11.77
C ALA A 170 -6.90 4.37 11.40
N PHE A 171 -6.66 4.62 10.11
CA PHE A 171 -5.48 5.34 9.62
C PHE A 171 -5.62 6.86 9.69
N THR A 172 -6.85 7.37 9.54
CA THR A 172 -7.13 8.81 9.52
C THR A 172 -7.44 9.37 10.90
N SER A 173 -7.75 8.52 11.88
CA SER A 173 -7.86 8.95 13.26
C SER A 173 -6.48 9.45 13.72
N PRO A 174 -6.35 10.72 14.13
CA PRO A 174 -5.12 11.19 14.76
C PRO A 174 -4.81 10.26 15.93
N SER A 175 -3.55 9.81 16.02
CA SER A 175 -3.13 9.03 17.18
C SER A 175 -3.49 9.84 18.43
N PRO A 176 -4.13 9.22 19.44
CA PRO A 176 -4.37 9.93 20.69
C PRO A 176 -3.02 10.46 21.17
N PRO A 177 -2.94 11.75 21.57
CA PRO A 177 -1.69 12.33 22.03
C PRO A 177 -1.11 11.42 23.11
N PRO A 178 0.22 11.20 23.11
CA PRO A 178 0.87 10.37 24.11
C PRO A 178 0.37 10.84 25.48
N THR A 179 -0.35 9.96 26.17
CA THR A 179 -0.91 10.27 27.48
C THR A 179 0.25 10.70 28.35
N SER A 180 0.26 11.96 28.75
CA SER A 180 1.27 12.53 29.61
C SER A 180 1.37 11.64 30.85
N LEU A 181 2.56 11.09 31.08
CA LEU A 181 2.89 10.41 32.32
C LEU A 181 2.56 11.36 33.49
N PRO A 182 1.84 10.90 34.52
CA PRO A 182 1.53 11.73 35.66
C PRO A 182 2.81 11.96 36.46
N GLY A 183 3.33 13.19 36.42
CA GLY A 183 4.33 13.65 37.38
C GLY A 183 5.50 14.43 36.80
N ALA A 184 5.26 15.67 36.37
CA ALA A 184 6.27 16.72 36.43
C ALA A 184 5.56 18.01 36.85
N LYS A 185 5.96 18.54 38.00
CA LYS A 185 5.41 19.76 38.61
C LYS A 185 5.68 20.96 37.69
N GLU A 186 4.62 21.72 37.43
CA GLU A 186 4.68 23.08 36.87
C GLU A 186 5.19 24.05 37.94
N ASP A 187 6.23 24.81 37.61
CA ASP A 187 6.46 26.14 38.16
C ASP A 187 6.43 27.12 36.99
N GLY A 188 5.62 28.17 37.14
CA GLY A 188 5.09 28.98 36.04
C GLY A 188 6.01 30.08 35.51
N HIS A 189 5.56 30.71 34.42
CA HIS A 189 5.43 32.17 34.35
C HIS A 189 4.54 32.58 33.18
N VAL A 190 3.67 33.55 33.47
CA VAL A 190 2.77 34.32 32.61
C VAL A 190 3.57 35.33 31.78
N GLU A 191 3.27 35.52 30.49
CA GLU A 191 2.92 36.84 29.95
C GLU A 191 2.34 36.83 28.51
N SER A 192 1.24 37.57 28.40
CA SER A 192 0.46 37.93 27.22
C SER A 192 1.19 38.94 26.34
N SER A 193 0.92 38.96 25.03
CA SER A 193 0.54 40.19 24.33
C SER A 193 -0.04 39.94 22.93
N GLN A 194 -1.16 40.61 22.72
CA GLN A 194 -1.96 40.70 21.50
C GLN A 194 -1.49 41.88 20.61
N LEU A 195 -1.98 41.84 19.36
CA LEU A 195 -2.27 42.95 18.44
C LEU A 195 -1.09 43.63 17.73
N ILE A 196 -1.16 43.65 16.39
CA ILE A 196 -1.43 44.86 15.60
C ILE A 196 -1.94 44.44 14.22
N ALA A 197 -2.96 45.16 13.76
CA ALA A 197 -3.64 45.01 12.48
C ALA A 197 -3.08 45.97 11.41
N GLN A 198 -3.36 45.60 10.16
CA GLN A 198 -3.56 46.45 8.97
C GLN A 198 -2.40 47.32 8.45
N HIS A 199 -1.97 47.00 7.23
CA HIS A 199 -1.78 48.02 6.21
C HIS A 199 -2.23 47.50 4.84
N VAL A 200 -3.25 48.17 4.29
CA VAL A 200 -3.76 48.01 2.93
C VAL A 200 -2.92 48.88 2.01
N VAL A 201 -2.34 48.29 0.96
CA VAL A 201 -1.89 48.99 -0.24
C VAL A 201 -2.23 48.12 -1.45
N GLN A 202 -3.15 48.58 -2.29
CA GLN A 202 -3.30 48.11 -3.66
C GLN A 202 -2.24 48.75 -4.56
N PRO A 203 -1.80 48.04 -5.61
CA PRO A 203 -1.94 48.63 -6.93
C PRO A 203 -2.44 47.66 -8.02
N ASN A 204 -3.35 48.20 -8.82
CA ASN A 204 -3.59 48.05 -10.27
C ASN A 204 -3.24 46.75 -11.02
N VAL A 205 -4.32 46.15 -11.54
CA VAL A 205 -4.58 45.72 -12.94
C VAL A 205 -3.37 45.33 -13.79
N GLY A 206 -3.01 44.04 -13.69
CA GLY A 206 -2.40 43.24 -14.75
C GLY A 206 -3.05 41.86 -14.69
N GLN A 207 -3.34 41.23 -15.83
CA GLN A 207 -4.05 39.95 -15.93
C GLN A 207 -3.43 38.89 -15.01
N GLN A 208 -3.98 38.73 -13.81
CA GLN A 208 -3.64 37.66 -12.90
C GLN A 208 -4.19 36.37 -13.49
N GLY A 209 -3.29 35.52 -13.98
CA GLY A 209 -3.55 34.08 -14.05
C GLY A 209 -4.12 33.67 -12.72
N ARG A 210 -5.40 33.28 -12.69
CA ARG A 210 -6.07 32.87 -11.46
C ARG A 210 -5.29 31.69 -10.91
N LYS A 211 -4.50 31.93 -9.84
CA LYS A 211 -3.87 30.87 -9.04
C LYS A 211 -5.00 29.96 -8.55
N ARG A 212 -5.26 28.87 -9.27
CA ARG A 212 -6.19 27.82 -8.83
C ARG A 212 -5.45 27.07 -7.73
N LYS A 213 -5.71 27.50 -6.48
CA LYS A 213 -5.25 26.76 -5.31
C LYS A 213 -5.91 25.39 -5.34
N ARG A 214 -5.14 24.32 -5.12
CA ARG A 214 -5.64 22.95 -4.96
C ARG A 214 -6.83 23.01 -4.00
N GLU A 215 -8.04 22.71 -4.47
CA GLU A 215 -9.14 22.51 -3.56
C GLU A 215 -8.75 21.31 -2.68
N PRO A 216 -8.78 21.42 -1.35
CA PRO A 216 -8.50 20.31 -0.47
C PRO A 216 -9.58 19.27 -0.71
N THR A 217 -9.31 18.35 -1.62
CA THR A 217 -10.17 17.23 -1.92
C THR A 217 -10.35 16.47 -0.59
N SER A 218 -11.57 16.38 -0.06
CA SER A 218 -11.82 16.03 1.35
C SER A 218 -11.52 14.57 1.77
N GLY A 219 -10.70 13.84 1.01
CA GLY A 219 -10.29 12.46 1.30
C GLY A 219 -8.84 12.40 1.77
N THR A 220 -8.53 11.50 2.70
CA THR A 220 -7.14 11.16 3.00
C THR A 220 -6.59 10.36 1.83
N PHE A 221 -5.76 11.00 1.01
CA PHE A 221 -5.17 10.35 -0.15
C PHE A 221 -4.03 9.44 0.26
N VAL A 222 -3.99 8.27 -0.36
CA VAL A 222 -2.86 7.36 -0.24
C VAL A 222 -1.88 7.75 -1.35
N ALA A 223 -0.83 8.50 -1.00
CA ALA A 223 0.35 8.58 -1.84
C ALA A 223 1.04 7.20 -1.80
N ILE A 224 1.20 6.57 -2.95
CA ILE A 224 1.75 5.21 -3.05
C ILE A 224 3.18 5.33 -3.53
N GLN A 225 4.10 4.67 -2.85
CA GLN A 225 5.47 4.57 -3.33
C GLN A 225 5.54 3.68 -4.56
N ALA A 226 5.91 4.27 -5.69
CA ALA A 226 6.09 3.55 -6.94
C ALA A 226 7.57 3.47 -7.30
N GLY A 227 7.95 2.38 -7.97
CA GLY A 227 9.25 2.28 -8.60
C GLY A 227 9.35 3.25 -9.77
N VAL A 228 10.47 3.95 -9.85
CA VAL A 228 10.66 5.07 -10.79
C VAL A 228 10.71 4.59 -12.24
N TRP A 229 11.19 3.36 -12.46
CA TRP A 229 11.28 2.75 -13.79
C TRP A 229 9.92 2.34 -14.32
N GLU A 230 9.06 1.84 -13.44
CA GLU A 230 7.69 1.44 -13.70
C GLU A 230 6.90 2.68 -14.11
N VAL A 231 6.99 3.76 -13.32
CA VAL A 231 6.38 5.06 -13.62
C VAL A 231 6.85 5.61 -14.97
N ARG A 232 8.15 5.55 -15.27
CA ARG A 232 8.71 6.05 -16.53
C ARG A 232 8.04 5.41 -17.74
N SER A 233 7.76 4.10 -17.68
CA SER A 233 7.10 3.38 -18.78
C SER A 233 5.70 3.91 -19.07
N PHE A 234 5.00 4.41 -18.06
CA PHE A 234 3.63 4.95 -18.16
C PHE A 234 3.57 6.43 -18.48
N LEU A 235 4.47 7.25 -17.94
CA LEU A 235 4.46 8.69 -18.21
C LEU A 235 4.99 9.02 -19.60
N GLY A 236 5.88 8.18 -20.13
CA GLY A 236 6.64 8.52 -21.33
C GLY A 236 7.82 9.43 -21.02
N THR A 237 8.67 9.66 -22.03
CA THR A 237 9.95 10.37 -21.85
C THR A 237 9.76 11.82 -21.42
N TYR A 238 8.82 12.53 -22.05
CA TYR A 238 8.66 13.98 -21.86
C TYR A 238 8.16 14.30 -20.44
N LEU A 239 7.02 13.73 -20.04
CA LEU A 239 6.51 13.88 -18.66
C LEU A 239 7.49 13.36 -17.61
N TYR A 240 8.16 12.23 -17.87
CA TYR A 240 9.16 11.71 -16.94
C TYR A 240 10.34 12.67 -16.76
N MET A 241 10.77 13.37 -17.81
CA MET A 241 11.81 14.40 -17.68
C MET A 241 11.33 15.58 -16.83
N GLY A 242 10.10 16.05 -17.04
CA GLY A 242 9.50 17.10 -16.21
C GLY A 242 9.39 16.70 -14.75
N PHE A 243 8.93 15.48 -14.49
CA PHE A 243 8.87 14.89 -13.16
C PHE A 243 10.24 14.73 -12.53
N LYS A 244 11.23 14.20 -13.26
CA LYS A 244 12.60 14.07 -12.78
C LYS A 244 13.20 15.42 -12.37
N ASN A 245 12.83 16.48 -13.07
CA ASN A 245 13.32 17.83 -12.84
C ASN A 245 12.49 18.63 -11.82
N CYS A 246 11.38 18.09 -11.30
CA CYS A 246 10.64 18.76 -10.24
C CYS A 246 11.47 18.75 -8.95
N ARG A 247 11.29 19.78 -8.12
CA ARG A 247 12.13 20.02 -6.95
C ARG A 247 12.02 18.88 -5.94
N ASP A 248 10.81 18.42 -5.67
CA ASP A 248 10.57 17.35 -4.70
C ASP A 248 11.25 16.05 -5.14
N ARG A 249 11.23 15.73 -6.44
CA ARG A 249 11.97 14.58 -6.98
C ARG A 249 13.48 14.78 -6.92
N GLN A 250 13.98 15.97 -7.16
CA GLN A 250 15.40 16.28 -6.98
C GLN A 250 15.84 16.11 -5.53
N TYR A 251 15.00 16.47 -4.55
CA TYR A 251 15.24 16.18 -3.14
C TYR A 251 15.25 14.67 -2.85
N GLU A 252 14.31 13.90 -3.41
CA GLU A 252 14.32 12.43 -3.29
C GLU A 252 15.64 11.84 -3.80
N ILE A 253 16.10 12.29 -4.98
CA ILE A 253 17.38 11.85 -5.57
C ILE A 253 18.56 12.26 -4.69
N ALA A 254 18.60 13.49 -4.20
CA ALA A 254 19.66 13.99 -3.32
C ALA A 254 19.70 13.25 -1.98
N SER A 255 18.55 12.75 -1.50
CA SER A 255 18.43 11.91 -0.30
C SER A 255 18.81 10.43 -0.54
N ALA A 256 19.40 10.12 -1.70
CA ALA A 256 19.77 8.77 -2.15
C ALA A 256 18.59 7.81 -2.37
N ASN A 257 17.34 8.29 -2.40
CA ASN A 257 16.18 7.48 -2.79
C ASN A 257 15.95 7.54 -4.31
N ILE A 258 16.81 6.88 -5.07
CA ILE A 258 16.77 6.92 -6.53
C ILE A 258 15.76 5.95 -7.16
N SER A 259 15.42 4.86 -6.48
CA SER A 259 14.64 3.75 -7.04
C SER A 259 13.13 3.89 -6.86
N THR A 260 12.69 4.59 -5.82
CA THR A 260 11.27 4.81 -5.51
C THR A 260 10.94 6.29 -5.49
N THR A 261 9.67 6.61 -5.67
CA THR A 261 9.13 7.96 -5.57
C THR A 261 7.87 7.96 -4.71
N TYR A 262 7.72 8.96 -3.85
CA TYR A 262 6.47 9.24 -3.12
C TYR A 262 5.79 10.52 -3.62
N THR A 263 6.38 11.18 -4.62
CA THR A 263 5.91 12.45 -5.20
C THR A 263 4.79 12.28 -6.22
N LEU A 264 4.70 11.10 -6.85
CA LEU A 264 3.63 10.81 -7.80
C LEU A 264 2.44 10.18 -7.07
N GLU A 265 1.28 10.83 -7.13
CA GLU A 265 0.09 10.39 -6.40
C GLU A 265 -0.94 9.80 -7.38
N LEU A 266 -1.46 8.60 -7.09
CA LEU A 266 -2.60 8.04 -7.79
C LEU A 266 -3.77 7.94 -6.81
N HIS A 267 -4.81 8.74 -7.05
CA HIS A 267 -5.98 8.79 -6.19
C HIS A 267 -7.08 7.88 -6.74
N PHE A 268 -7.61 7.06 -5.85
CA PHE A 268 -8.74 6.20 -6.13
C PHE A 268 -10.01 7.00 -6.29
N PRO A 269 -10.86 6.64 -7.25
CA PRO A 269 -12.20 7.21 -7.32
C PRO A 269 -13.01 6.82 -6.06
N PRO A 270 -13.90 7.70 -5.57
CA PRO A 270 -14.79 7.38 -4.46
C PRO A 270 -15.82 6.31 -4.84
N GLN A 271 -16.21 6.21 -6.11
CA GLN A 271 -17.12 5.17 -6.60
C GLN A 271 -16.51 4.30 -7.71
N MET A 272 -16.92 3.03 -7.74
CA MET A 272 -16.48 2.11 -8.78
C MET A 272 -16.91 2.60 -10.17
N GLY A 273 -15.98 2.62 -11.11
CA GLY A 273 -16.22 3.06 -12.49
C GLY A 273 -16.07 4.57 -12.71
N GLU A 274 -15.85 5.39 -11.68
CA GLU A 274 -15.37 6.76 -11.86
C GLU A 274 -13.88 6.79 -12.22
N ASP A 275 -13.40 7.94 -12.70
CA ASP A 275 -12.00 8.09 -13.11
C ASP A 275 -11.07 8.17 -11.90
N PHE A 276 -9.90 7.53 -12.01
CA PHE A 276 -8.77 7.77 -11.13
C PHE A 276 -8.22 9.17 -11.39
N LYS A 277 -7.53 9.74 -10.39
CA LYS A 277 -6.78 10.98 -10.58
C LYS A 277 -5.30 10.74 -10.36
N LEU A 278 -4.52 10.91 -11.42
CA LEU A 278 -3.07 10.86 -11.37
C LEU A 278 -2.52 12.27 -11.23
N PHE A 279 -1.72 12.50 -10.20
CA PHE A 279 -1.05 13.77 -9.93
C PHE A 279 0.44 13.62 -10.19
N VAL A 280 0.92 14.35 -11.19
CA VAL A 280 2.32 14.32 -11.60
C VAL A 280 2.93 15.70 -11.37
N PRO A 281 3.77 15.88 -10.34
CA PRO A 281 4.55 17.10 -10.22
C PRO A 281 5.59 17.16 -11.33
N VAL A 282 5.71 18.30 -11.99
CA VAL A 282 6.65 18.57 -13.08
C VAL A 282 7.27 19.96 -12.88
N SER A 283 8.45 20.18 -13.46
CA SER A 283 9.04 21.52 -13.48
C SER A 283 8.10 22.54 -14.15
N SER A 284 8.12 23.79 -13.67
CA SER A 284 7.25 24.87 -14.20
C SER A 284 7.35 25.04 -15.73
N SER A 285 8.55 24.89 -16.31
CA SER A 285 8.74 24.94 -17.77
C SER A 285 7.92 23.89 -18.54
N ILE A 286 7.87 22.67 -18.02
CA ILE A 286 7.10 21.57 -18.59
C ILE A 286 5.61 21.80 -18.34
N GLY A 287 5.25 22.28 -17.15
CA GLY A 287 3.89 22.70 -16.82
C GLY A 287 3.32 23.71 -17.81
N GLN A 288 4.07 24.77 -18.11
CA GLN A 288 3.67 25.81 -19.08
C GLN A 288 3.50 25.24 -20.48
N THR A 289 4.45 24.40 -20.93
CA THR A 289 4.34 23.77 -22.25
C THR A 289 3.08 22.88 -22.32
N PHE A 290 2.73 22.23 -21.21
CA PHE A 290 1.54 21.40 -21.12
C PHE A 290 0.25 22.25 -21.17
N GLU A 291 0.22 23.40 -20.51
CA GLU A 291 -0.91 24.36 -20.60
C GLU A 291 -1.13 24.88 -22.01
N GLU A 292 -0.04 25.19 -22.74
CA GLU A 292 -0.09 25.58 -24.14
C GLU A 292 -0.64 24.44 -25.02
N ALA A 293 -0.15 23.21 -24.82
CA ALA A 293 -0.64 22.04 -25.56
C ALA A 293 -2.11 21.73 -25.27
N LEU A 294 -2.57 21.90 -24.02
CA LEU A 294 -3.98 21.72 -23.64
C LEU A 294 -4.93 22.72 -24.30
N SER A 295 -4.41 23.89 -24.69
CA SER A 295 -5.14 24.92 -25.43
C SER A 295 -5.15 24.68 -26.93
N GLY A 296 -4.33 23.74 -27.41
CA GLY A 296 -4.20 23.37 -28.81
C GLY A 296 -5.01 22.13 -29.22
N PRO A 297 -4.75 21.59 -30.43
CA PRO A 297 -5.31 20.31 -30.88
C PRO A 297 -4.80 19.15 -30.02
N SER A 298 -5.61 18.10 -29.86
CA SER A 298 -5.32 16.94 -28.98
C SER A 298 -4.04 16.19 -29.32
N GLU A 299 -3.63 16.25 -30.59
CA GLU A 299 -2.42 15.67 -31.13
C GLU A 299 -1.17 16.21 -30.43
N ASN A 300 -1.19 17.48 -30.02
CA ASN A 300 -0.10 18.09 -29.26
C ASN A 300 0.13 17.39 -27.90
N LEU A 301 -0.93 16.80 -27.31
CA LEU A 301 -0.79 16.05 -26.07
C LEU A 301 -0.19 14.67 -26.30
N VAL A 302 -0.46 14.02 -27.44
CA VAL A 302 0.06 12.68 -27.79
C VAL A 302 1.58 12.65 -27.83
N ASP A 303 2.23 13.77 -28.17
CA ASP A 303 3.70 13.84 -28.16
C ASP A 303 4.27 14.05 -26.74
N MET A 304 3.45 14.58 -25.83
CA MET A 304 3.85 14.94 -24.46
C MET A 304 3.54 13.85 -23.44
N VAL A 305 2.42 13.16 -23.60
CA VAL A 305 2.06 11.93 -22.90
C VAL A 305 2.40 10.74 -23.78
N ASN A 306 2.79 9.59 -23.26
CA ASN A 306 2.94 8.42 -24.16
C ASN A 306 1.56 7.90 -24.64
N ASP A 307 1.60 6.99 -25.62
CA ASP A 307 0.41 6.33 -26.17
C ASP A 307 -0.49 5.70 -25.09
N TRP A 308 0.11 5.02 -24.11
CA TRP A 308 -0.65 4.33 -23.06
C TRP A 308 -1.45 5.32 -22.20
N LEU A 309 -0.81 6.42 -21.79
CA LEU A 309 -1.44 7.43 -20.94
C LEU A 309 -2.45 8.24 -21.75
N PHE A 310 -2.16 8.55 -23.01
CA PHE A 310 -3.12 9.17 -23.91
C PHE A 310 -4.38 8.31 -24.07
N GLU A 311 -4.23 7.02 -24.33
CA GLU A 311 -5.36 6.07 -24.41
C GLU A 311 -6.16 6.05 -23.10
N ALA A 312 -5.47 6.09 -21.96
CA ALA A 312 -6.11 6.10 -20.65
C ALA A 312 -6.87 7.40 -20.33
N LEU A 313 -6.37 8.54 -20.81
CA LEU A 313 -7.04 9.85 -20.75
C LEU A 313 -8.27 9.87 -21.64
N VAL A 314 -8.13 9.48 -22.92
CA VAL A 314 -9.23 9.48 -23.90
C VAL A 314 -10.36 8.52 -23.50
N SER A 315 -10.02 7.41 -22.84
CA SER A 315 -11.00 6.46 -22.32
C SER A 315 -11.68 6.91 -21.02
N SER A 316 -11.26 8.03 -20.43
CA SER A 316 -11.84 8.54 -19.18
C SER A 316 -13.22 9.15 -19.40
N ARG A 317 -14.08 9.08 -18.38
CA ARG A 317 -15.39 9.76 -18.44
C ARG A 317 -15.23 11.27 -18.55
N SER A 318 -14.24 11.82 -17.85
CA SER A 318 -13.90 13.23 -17.89
C SER A 318 -13.56 13.71 -19.30
N TYR A 319 -12.92 12.87 -20.12
CA TYR A 319 -12.66 13.16 -21.52
C TYR A 319 -13.95 13.11 -22.35
N ALA A 320 -14.82 12.13 -22.13
CA ALA A 320 -16.11 12.07 -22.84
C ALA A 320 -16.99 13.31 -22.55
N GLU A 321 -16.93 13.86 -21.33
CA GLU A 321 -17.71 15.02 -20.90
C GLU A 321 -17.10 16.37 -21.31
N GLY A 322 -15.78 16.43 -21.53
CA GLY A 322 -15.08 17.72 -21.66
C GLY A 322 -13.77 17.72 -22.45
N GLY A 323 -13.45 16.66 -23.17
CA GLY A 323 -12.23 16.51 -23.96
C GLY A 323 -10.96 16.70 -23.14
N THR A 324 -10.14 17.70 -23.50
CA THR A 324 -8.86 18.00 -22.83
C THR A 324 -9.00 18.43 -21.36
N ARG A 325 -10.22 18.68 -20.87
CA ARG A 325 -10.51 18.96 -19.44
C ARG A 325 -10.21 17.80 -18.49
N CYS A 326 -9.92 16.62 -19.03
CA CYS A 326 -9.38 15.48 -18.28
C CYS A 326 -7.97 15.75 -17.74
N VAL A 327 -7.26 16.79 -18.23
CA VAL A 327 -5.99 17.23 -17.65
C VAL A 327 -6.10 18.66 -17.15
N ARG A 328 -5.55 18.91 -15.97
CA ARG A 328 -5.48 20.23 -15.36
C ARG A 328 -4.08 20.47 -14.84
N ALA A 329 -3.52 21.63 -15.19
CA ALA A 329 -2.30 22.12 -14.58
C ALA A 329 -2.65 23.11 -13.46
N TYR A 330 -1.91 23.05 -12.37
CA TYR A 330 -1.94 24.07 -11.33
C TYR A 330 -0.56 24.22 -10.68
N LEU A 331 -0.30 25.41 -10.16
CA LEU A 331 0.93 25.69 -9.44
C LEU A 331 0.98 24.89 -8.13
N HIS A 332 2.12 24.27 -7.87
CA HIS A 332 2.40 23.61 -6.60
C HIS A 332 2.56 24.67 -5.50
N ASP A 333 2.36 24.28 -4.23
CA ASP A 333 2.50 25.18 -3.07
C ASP A 333 3.87 25.87 -2.95
N ASN A 334 4.91 25.32 -3.60
CA ASN A 334 6.25 25.90 -3.64
C ASN A 334 6.43 26.98 -4.74
N GLU A 335 5.41 27.21 -5.57
CA GLU A 335 5.35 28.11 -6.74
C GLU A 335 6.39 27.84 -7.85
N GLU A 336 7.32 26.91 -7.65
CA GLU A 336 8.38 26.56 -8.60
C GLU A 336 8.02 25.39 -9.51
N ASP A 337 7.15 24.51 -9.04
CA ASP A 337 6.67 23.34 -9.79
C ASP A 337 5.20 23.49 -10.18
N THR A 338 4.81 22.73 -11.20
CA THR A 338 3.43 22.57 -11.63
C THR A 338 2.99 21.15 -11.34
N VAL A 339 1.77 20.95 -10.86
CA VAL A 339 1.16 19.62 -10.75
C VAL A 339 0.18 19.45 -11.89
N LEU A 340 0.32 18.35 -12.61
CA LEU A 340 -0.63 17.90 -13.61
C LEU A 340 -1.59 16.90 -12.94
N GLU A 341 -2.85 17.27 -12.81
CA GLU A 341 -3.94 16.35 -12.46
C GLU A 341 -4.55 15.78 -13.73
N MET A 342 -4.50 14.46 -13.86
CA MET A 342 -4.94 13.70 -15.02
C MET A 342 -6.03 12.72 -14.62
N ALA A 343 -7.18 12.76 -15.29
CA ALA A 343 -8.27 11.81 -15.10
C ALA A 343 -8.02 10.55 -15.93
N ILE A 344 -7.79 9.42 -15.24
CA ILE A 344 -7.45 8.14 -15.85
C ILE A 344 -8.67 7.22 -15.78
N ALA A 345 -9.06 6.66 -16.92
CA ALA A 345 -10.18 5.72 -16.99
C ALA A 345 -10.04 4.60 -15.95
N PHE A 346 -11.15 4.20 -15.31
CA PHE A 346 -11.15 3.21 -14.22
C PHE A 346 -10.30 1.97 -14.52
N ALA A 347 -10.51 1.32 -15.67
CA ALA A 347 -9.77 0.11 -16.03
C ALA A 347 -8.25 0.32 -16.17
N LYS A 348 -7.82 1.46 -16.73
CA LYS A 348 -6.40 1.80 -16.87
C LYS A 348 -5.79 2.26 -15.55
N GLY A 349 -6.56 2.97 -14.72
CA GLY A 349 -6.15 3.36 -13.37
C GLY A 349 -5.92 2.14 -12.48
N MET A 350 -6.76 1.11 -12.61
CA MET A 350 -6.55 -0.19 -11.98
C MET A 350 -5.25 -0.85 -12.45
N GLU A 351 -4.99 -0.89 -13.76
CA GLU A 351 -3.73 -1.41 -14.33
C GLU A 351 -2.52 -0.66 -13.76
N LEU A 352 -2.54 0.67 -13.81
CA LEU A 352 -1.47 1.52 -13.28
C LEU A 352 -1.24 1.27 -11.79
N SER A 353 -2.33 1.22 -11.01
CA SER A 353 -2.26 1.00 -9.57
C SER A 353 -1.56 -0.32 -9.25
N SER A 354 -1.86 -1.40 -9.98
CA SER A 354 -1.24 -2.71 -9.76
C SER A 354 0.29 -2.72 -9.97
N LYS A 355 0.80 -1.80 -10.79
CA LYS A 355 2.24 -1.62 -11.02
C LYS A 355 2.86 -0.59 -10.08
N MET A 356 2.06 0.36 -9.59
CA MET A 356 2.49 1.39 -8.63
C MET A 356 2.54 0.89 -7.18
N PHE A 357 1.72 -0.09 -6.78
CA PHE A 357 1.81 -0.70 -5.46
C PHE A 357 3.08 -1.56 -5.37
N ILE A 358 4.22 -0.86 -5.17
CA ILE A 358 5.47 -1.40 -4.62
C ILE A 358 5.45 -1.28 -3.07
#